data_AF-C5B070-F1
#
_entry.id   AF-C5B070-F1
#
_cell.length_a   1.000
_cell.length_b   1.000
_cell.length_c   1.000
_cell.angle_alpha   90.00
_cell.angle_beta   90.00
_cell.angle_gamma   90.00
#
_symmetry.space_group_name_H-M   'P 1'
#
loop_
_entity.id
_entity.type
_entity.pdbx_description
1 polymer ?
#
loop_
_entity_poly.entity_id
_entity_poly.type
_entity_poly.pdbx_seq_one_letter_code
_entity_poly.pdbx_strand_id
1 'polypeptide(L)'
;MAWTDRSITPLHLPFGPDGRTYDPGLVVETSRIDDAHELAEDRVWKAAPLTRAGRFAVLRPAYGDAGPALLHGWRVRRVGSAEHAALVLRLDQHFLNGRVASAAPERVALRHTDRLLVVTPDLVVGVNGADEDRAFGHLADVMIGTRQLRRRRLRVTRAPADDVAALVSIDLARQGE
;
A
#
# COMPACT_ATOMS: atom_id res chain seq x y z
N MET A 1 -18.03 -13.58 -0.56
CA MET A 1 -17.30 -12.74 0.42
C MET A 1 -18.23 -11.65 0.90
N ALA A 2 -18.42 -11.52 2.22
CA ALA A 2 -19.24 -10.46 2.78
C ALA A 2 -18.45 -9.13 2.79
N TRP A 3 -19.13 -8.05 2.44
CA TRP A 3 -18.61 -6.69 2.55
C TRP A 3 -19.15 -6.08 3.85
N THR A 4 -18.33 -5.29 4.52
CA THR A 4 -18.70 -4.62 5.77
C THR A 4 -18.31 -3.16 5.70
N ASP A 5 -19.26 -2.29 6.08
CA ASP A 5 -19.04 -0.86 6.15
C ASP A 5 -17.99 -0.52 7.21
N ARG A 6 -17.07 0.36 6.84
CA ARG A 6 -16.03 0.92 7.71
C ARG A 6 -15.94 2.41 7.49
N SER A 7 -16.14 3.17 8.55
CA SER A 7 -15.85 4.61 8.59
C SER A 7 -14.34 4.82 8.60
N ILE A 8 -13.83 5.70 7.75
CA ILE A 8 -12.41 6.03 7.65
C ILE A 8 -12.23 7.55 7.59
N THR A 9 -11.27 8.08 8.34
CA THR A 9 -11.01 9.53 8.41
C THR A 9 -9.65 9.83 7.80
N PRO A 10 -9.53 10.80 6.88
CA PRO A 10 -8.23 11.19 6.33
C PRO A 10 -7.31 11.74 7.43
N LEU A 11 -6.02 11.48 7.32
CA LEU A 11 -5.02 12.04 8.22
C LEU A 11 -4.83 13.54 7.96
N HIS A 12 -5.10 13.97 6.73
CA HIS A 12 -5.10 15.38 6.34
C HIS A 12 -6.52 15.74 5.89
N LEU A 13 -7.23 16.46 6.76
CA LEU A 13 -8.59 16.90 6.47
C LEU A 13 -8.61 17.84 5.25
N PRO A 14 -9.59 17.70 4.34
CA PRO A 14 -9.79 18.64 3.24
C PRO A 14 -10.20 20.01 3.75
N PHE A 15 -9.93 21.05 2.96
CA PHE A 15 -10.41 22.41 3.20
C PHE A 15 -11.78 22.59 2.54
N GLY A 16 -12.72 23.17 3.29
CA GLY A 16 -14.02 23.59 2.80
C GLY A 16 -13.96 24.93 2.07
N PRO A 17 -15.08 25.38 1.48
CA PRO A 17 -15.16 26.66 0.76
C PRO A 17 -14.85 27.89 1.62
N ASP A 18 -15.02 27.78 2.94
CA ASP A 18 -14.72 28.82 3.93
C ASP A 18 -13.25 28.83 4.39
N GLY A 19 -12.41 27.97 3.80
CA GLY A 19 -11.00 27.82 4.16
C GLY A 19 -10.76 27.07 5.46
N ARG A 20 -11.78 26.46 6.08
CA ARG A 20 -11.64 25.64 7.29
C ARG A 20 -11.57 24.16 6.93
N THR A 21 -10.86 23.38 7.74
CA THR A 21 -10.82 21.92 7.56
C THR A 21 -12.11 21.27 8.08
N TYR A 22 -12.58 20.21 7.43
CA TYR A 22 -13.75 19.44 7.87
C TYR A 22 -13.52 17.92 7.75
N ASP A 23 -14.23 17.12 8.52
CA ASP A 23 -14.27 15.66 8.33
C ASP A 23 -15.27 15.32 7.21
N PRO A 24 -14.83 14.69 6.11
CA PRO A 24 -15.72 14.32 5.02
C PRO A 24 -16.65 13.13 5.33
N GLY A 25 -16.50 12.46 6.49
CA GLY A 25 -17.38 11.37 6.89
C GLY A 25 -17.32 10.17 5.95
N LEU A 26 -16.12 9.83 5.46
CA LEU A 26 -15.94 8.82 4.43
C LEU A 26 -16.26 7.42 4.97
N VAL A 27 -17.11 6.70 4.26
CA VAL A 27 -17.42 5.28 4.50
C VAL A 27 -16.97 4.45 3.30
N VAL A 28 -16.34 3.32 3.58
CA VAL A 28 -15.93 2.33 2.58
C VAL A 28 -16.47 0.97 2.96
N GLU A 29 -16.57 0.08 1.98
CA GLU A 29 -16.84 -1.33 2.22
C GLU A 29 -15.53 -2.11 2.21
N THR A 30 -15.36 -3.00 3.18
CA THR A 30 -14.18 -3.85 3.31
C THR A 30 -14.55 -5.32 3.24
N SER A 31 -13.67 -6.13 2.65
CA SER A 31 -13.80 -7.59 2.69
C SER A 31 -12.45 -8.22 2.99
N ARG A 32 -12.46 -9.28 3.78
CA ARG A 32 -11.25 -9.89 4.32
C ARG A 32 -10.43 -10.60 3.24
N ILE A 33 -9.10 -10.58 3.42
CA ILE A 33 -8.14 -11.44 2.72
C ILE A 33 -7.40 -12.20 3.81
N ASP A 34 -7.55 -13.51 3.83
CA ASP A 34 -7.06 -14.33 4.94
C ASP A 34 -5.68 -14.94 4.66
N ASP A 35 -5.30 -15.08 3.39
CA ASP A 35 -4.00 -15.66 3.02
C ASP A 35 -3.35 -15.05 1.77
N ALA A 36 -2.10 -15.43 1.56
CA ALA A 36 -1.26 -14.94 0.47
C ALA A 36 -1.66 -15.51 -0.90
N HIS A 37 -2.28 -16.69 -0.97
CA HIS A 37 -2.73 -17.26 -2.25
C HIS A 37 -3.87 -16.43 -2.82
N GLU A 38 -4.82 -16.06 -1.97
CA GLU A 38 -5.93 -15.18 -2.31
C GLU A 38 -5.45 -13.79 -2.76
N LEU A 39 -4.45 -13.24 -2.06
CA LEU A 39 -3.81 -11.98 -2.43
C LEU A 39 -3.08 -12.06 -3.78
N ALA A 40 -2.40 -13.18 -4.06
CA ALA A 40 -1.64 -13.37 -5.30
C ALA A 40 -2.54 -13.29 -6.54
N GLU A 41 -3.79 -13.74 -6.43
CA GLU A 41 -4.77 -13.70 -7.51
C GLU A 41 -5.49 -12.35 -7.65
N ASP A 42 -5.36 -11.46 -6.67
CA ASP A 42 -6.08 -10.20 -6.62
C ASP A 42 -5.68 -9.22 -7.74
N ARG A 43 -6.67 -8.62 -8.41
CA ARG A 43 -6.47 -7.69 -9.52
C ARG A 43 -5.72 -6.42 -9.13
N VAL A 44 -6.01 -5.85 -7.96
CA VAL A 44 -5.37 -4.62 -7.47
C VAL A 44 -3.93 -4.94 -7.12
N TRP A 45 -3.70 -6.10 -6.49
CA TRP A 45 -2.35 -6.58 -6.23
C TRP A 45 -1.56 -6.73 -7.52
N LYS A 46 -2.10 -7.43 -8.53
CA LYS A 46 -1.45 -7.63 -9.84
C LYS A 46 -1.17 -6.32 -10.57
N ALA A 47 -2.10 -5.36 -10.54
CA ALA A 47 -1.93 -4.06 -11.20
C ALA A 47 -0.98 -3.10 -10.46
N ALA A 48 -0.86 -3.23 -9.14
CA ALA A 48 -0.10 -2.30 -8.32
C ALA A 48 1.37 -2.15 -8.79
N PRO A 49 1.97 -0.96 -8.63
CA PRO A 49 3.32 -0.68 -9.08
C PRO A 49 4.36 -1.19 -8.07
N LEU A 50 4.28 -2.47 -7.73
CA LEU A 50 5.18 -3.17 -6.82
C LEU A 50 6.38 -3.74 -7.58
N THR A 51 7.55 -3.72 -6.96
CA THR A 51 8.71 -4.44 -7.51
C THR A 51 8.52 -5.95 -7.35
N ARG A 52 9.26 -6.75 -8.12
CA ARG A 52 9.30 -8.21 -7.95
C ARG A 52 9.70 -8.62 -6.53
N ALA A 53 10.70 -7.93 -5.96
CA ALA A 53 11.15 -8.16 -4.58
C ALA A 53 10.05 -7.82 -3.56
N GLY A 54 9.34 -6.70 -3.74
CA GLY A 54 8.21 -6.31 -2.90
C GLY A 54 7.07 -7.33 -2.93
N ARG A 55 6.71 -7.82 -4.12
CA ARG A 55 5.69 -8.87 -4.28
C ARG A 55 6.10 -10.16 -3.59
N PHE A 56 7.31 -10.63 -3.88
CA PHE A 56 7.87 -11.83 -3.29
C PHE A 56 8.10 -11.70 -1.79
N ALA A 57 8.10 -10.49 -1.24
CA ALA A 57 8.21 -10.16 0.18
C ALA A 57 6.86 -9.93 0.90
N VAL A 58 5.72 -10.03 0.18
CA VAL A 58 4.37 -10.15 0.77
C VAL A 58 3.71 -11.54 0.60
N LEU A 59 4.09 -12.38 -0.39
CA LEU A 59 3.33 -13.60 -0.77
C LEU A 59 3.79 -15.01 -0.28
N ARG A 60 4.91 -15.14 0.40
CA ARG A 60 5.57 -16.38 0.84
C ARG A 60 5.05 -16.72 2.25
N PRO A 61 5.15 -17.99 2.72
CA PRO A 61 4.63 -18.36 4.03
C PRO A 61 5.39 -17.74 5.20
N ALA A 62 4.67 -17.42 6.28
CA ALA A 62 5.24 -17.26 7.61
C ALA A 62 5.74 -18.64 8.11
N TYR A 63 6.78 -18.67 8.94
CA TYR A 63 7.40 -19.87 9.56
C TYR A 63 8.50 -20.64 8.78
N GLY A 64 9.26 -19.97 7.90
CA GLY A 64 10.54 -20.47 7.34
C GLY A 64 11.56 -19.35 7.06
N ASP A 65 12.85 -19.70 6.89
CA ASP A 65 14.04 -18.81 7.01
C ASP A 65 14.16 -17.61 6.04
N ALA A 66 13.19 -17.43 5.18
CA ALA A 66 12.90 -16.12 4.63
C ALA A 66 11.45 -16.24 4.23
N GLY A 67 10.53 -15.45 4.78
CA GLY A 67 9.06 -15.48 4.59
C GLY A 67 8.55 -14.07 4.26
N PRO A 68 7.67 -13.87 3.29
CA PRO A 68 6.60 -12.94 3.55
C PRO A 68 5.63 -13.26 4.65
N ALA A 69 5.01 -12.17 5.05
CA ALA A 69 4.51 -11.99 6.37
C ALA A 69 3.05 -11.53 6.29
N LEU A 70 2.27 -11.82 5.24
CA LEU A 70 0.87 -11.39 5.25
C LEU A 70 0.18 -12.07 6.44
N LEU A 71 -0.12 -11.29 7.49
CA LEU A 71 -0.97 -11.75 8.58
C LEU A 71 -2.40 -11.80 8.10
N HIS A 72 -2.81 -10.72 7.44
CA HIS A 72 -4.12 -10.54 6.88
C HIS A 72 -4.23 -9.27 6.04
N GLY A 73 -5.29 -9.15 5.26
CA GLY A 73 -5.59 -7.93 4.52
C GLY A 73 -7.08 -7.63 4.43
N TRP A 74 -7.37 -6.52 3.74
CA TRP A 74 -8.71 -6.13 3.34
C TRP A 74 -8.69 -5.64 1.91
N ARG A 75 -9.64 -6.12 1.11
CA ARG A 75 -10.10 -5.39 -0.07
C ARG A 75 -10.92 -4.22 0.37
N VAL A 76 -10.76 -3.09 -0.31
CA VAL A 76 -11.51 -1.87 -0.01
C VAL A 76 -12.15 -1.33 -1.28
N ARG A 77 -13.46 -1.06 -1.19
CA ARG A 77 -14.25 -0.46 -2.26
C ARG A 77 -15.08 0.70 -1.74
N ARG A 78 -15.49 1.60 -2.63
CA ARG A 78 -16.51 2.61 -2.31
C ARG A 78 -17.85 1.90 -2.10
N VAL A 79 -18.66 2.41 -1.18
CA VAL A 79 -20.01 1.88 -0.91
C VAL A 79 -20.80 1.78 -2.21
N GLY A 80 -21.32 0.58 -2.49
CA GLY A 80 -22.14 0.31 -3.68
C GLY A 80 -21.34 0.10 -4.97
N SER A 81 -20.01 0.15 -4.93
CA SER A 81 -19.17 -0.18 -6.08
C SER A 81 -19.13 -1.69 -6.32
N ALA A 82 -19.16 -2.12 -7.59
CA ALA A 82 -19.04 -3.53 -7.94
C ALA A 82 -17.63 -4.08 -7.62
N GLU A 83 -16.61 -3.25 -7.74
CA GLU A 83 -15.21 -3.69 -7.65
C GLU A 83 -14.43 -2.95 -6.57
N HIS A 84 -13.46 -3.62 -5.95
CA HIS A 84 -12.51 -2.97 -5.06
C HIS A 84 -11.41 -2.26 -5.80
N ALA A 85 -10.95 -1.15 -5.22
CA ALA A 85 -9.96 -0.26 -5.82
C ALA A 85 -8.67 -0.16 -4.98
N ALA A 86 -8.67 -0.73 -3.77
CA ALA A 86 -7.51 -0.70 -2.89
C ALA A 86 -7.42 -1.98 -2.05
N LEU A 87 -6.23 -2.21 -1.52
CA LEU A 87 -5.93 -3.21 -0.52
C LEU A 87 -5.26 -2.52 0.68
N VAL A 88 -5.61 -2.96 1.88
CA VAL A 88 -4.86 -2.66 3.10
C VAL A 88 -4.31 -3.98 3.60
N LEU A 89 -3.00 -4.10 3.80
CA LEU A 89 -2.36 -5.37 4.14
C LEU A 89 -1.56 -5.21 5.43
N ARG A 90 -1.76 -6.12 6.37
CA ARG A 90 -0.99 -6.20 7.62
C ARG A 90 0.07 -7.28 7.51
N LEU A 91 1.28 -6.92 7.90
CA LEU A 91 2.45 -7.78 7.85
C LEU A 91 2.90 -8.21 9.26
N ASP A 92 3.31 -9.47 9.40
CA ASP A 92 3.76 -10.15 10.63
C ASP A 92 5.12 -9.60 11.08
N GLN A 93 6.09 -9.58 10.17
CA GLN A 93 7.46 -9.24 10.46
C GLN A 93 8.10 -8.31 9.43
N HIS A 94 9.19 -7.72 9.89
CA HIS A 94 10.02 -6.71 9.27
C HIS A 94 10.92 -7.31 8.18
N PHE A 95 10.46 -7.45 6.92
CA PHE A 95 11.28 -8.22 5.95
C PHE A 95 11.58 -7.58 4.61
N LEU A 96 11.29 -6.30 4.42
CA LEU A 96 11.97 -5.63 3.31
C LEU A 96 13.41 -5.28 3.64
N ASN A 97 13.83 -5.03 4.90
CA ASN A 97 15.22 -4.58 5.18
C ASN A 97 15.68 -3.43 4.27
N GLY A 98 14.76 -2.51 3.91
CA GLY A 98 15.05 -1.45 2.94
C GLY A 98 14.90 -1.85 1.46
N ARG A 99 14.49 -3.09 1.15
CA ARG A 99 14.08 -3.51 -0.19
C ARG A 99 12.92 -2.65 -0.69
N VAL A 100 12.91 -2.41 -1.99
CA VAL A 100 11.95 -1.50 -2.61
C VAL A 100 10.61 -2.21 -2.76
N ALA A 101 9.57 -1.73 -2.10
CA ALA A 101 8.20 -2.20 -2.31
C ALA A 101 7.61 -1.69 -3.62
N SER A 102 7.81 -0.41 -3.95
CA SER A 102 7.14 0.24 -5.09
C SER A 102 8.12 0.78 -6.11
N ALA A 103 7.84 0.52 -7.40
CA ALA A 103 8.64 1.00 -8.51
C ALA A 103 8.23 2.40 -8.99
N ALA A 104 6.95 2.77 -8.83
CA ALA A 104 6.35 4.02 -9.28
C ALA A 104 5.00 4.26 -8.57
N PRO A 105 4.40 5.46 -8.65
CA PRO A 105 4.99 6.74 -9.01
C PRO A 105 5.99 7.22 -7.94
N GLU A 106 5.92 6.64 -6.74
CA GLU A 106 6.86 6.89 -5.67
C GLU A 106 7.67 5.62 -5.39
N ARG A 107 8.98 5.69 -5.63
CA ARG A 107 9.87 4.59 -5.27
C ARG A 107 9.98 4.50 -3.76
N VAL A 108 9.31 3.52 -3.17
CA VAL A 108 9.23 3.34 -1.72
C VAL A 108 9.94 2.05 -1.33
N ALA A 109 10.98 2.17 -0.51
CA ALA A 109 11.49 1.07 0.31
C ALA A 109 10.70 1.01 1.62
N LEU A 110 10.16 -0.17 1.98
CA LEU A 110 9.54 -0.32 3.29
C LEU A 110 10.63 -0.35 4.34
N ARG A 111 10.42 0.45 5.38
CA ARG A 111 11.27 0.43 6.55
C ARG A 111 10.95 -0.81 7.35
N HIS A 112 11.92 -1.22 8.17
CA HIS A 112 11.72 -2.24 9.18
C HIS A 112 10.41 -1.97 9.94
N THR A 113 10.23 -0.76 10.48
CA THR A 113 9.04 -0.37 11.26
C THR A 113 7.71 -0.33 10.51
N ASP A 114 7.68 -0.48 9.19
CA ASP A 114 6.44 -0.41 8.42
C ASP A 114 5.76 -1.79 8.46
N ARG A 115 4.61 -1.91 9.15
CA ARG A 115 3.88 -3.19 9.29
C ARG A 115 2.56 -3.22 8.53
N LEU A 116 2.22 -2.13 7.86
CA LEU A 116 1.01 -2.00 7.06
C LEU A 116 1.35 -1.45 5.68
N LEU A 117 0.63 -1.94 4.68
CA LEU A 117 0.70 -1.48 3.30
C LEU A 117 -0.68 -1.01 2.84
N VAL A 118 -0.74 0.17 2.24
CA VAL A 118 -1.88 0.59 1.43
C VAL A 118 -1.48 0.42 -0.02
N VAL A 119 -2.25 -0.34 -0.78
CA VAL A 119 -1.97 -0.70 -2.17
C VAL A 119 -3.15 -0.30 -3.02
N THR A 120 -2.88 0.41 -4.11
CA THR A 120 -3.83 0.76 -5.16
C THR A 120 -3.18 0.43 -6.51
N PRO A 121 -3.95 0.41 -7.62
CA PRO A 121 -3.38 0.20 -8.95
C PRO A 121 -2.27 1.20 -9.31
N ASP A 122 -2.32 2.40 -8.73
CA ASP A 122 -1.43 3.50 -9.09
C ASP A 122 -0.44 3.90 -7.99
N LEU A 123 -0.52 3.31 -6.79
CA LEU A 123 0.26 3.77 -5.64
C LEU A 123 0.38 2.69 -4.57
N VAL A 124 1.56 2.63 -3.95
CA VAL A 124 1.82 1.83 -2.75
C VAL A 124 2.39 2.71 -1.65
N VAL A 125 1.81 2.63 -0.46
CA VAL A 125 2.23 3.38 0.72
C VAL A 125 2.60 2.42 1.85
N GLY A 126 3.83 2.53 2.35
CA GLY A 126 4.26 1.89 3.58
C GLY A 126 3.82 2.71 4.80
N VAL A 127 3.16 2.06 5.75
CA VAL A 127 2.63 2.68 6.96
C VAL A 127 3.38 2.17 8.18
N ASN A 128 3.87 3.12 8.97
CA ASN A 128 4.66 2.88 10.15
C ASN A 128 3.82 2.31 11.30
N GLY A 129 4.30 1.25 11.94
CA GLY A 129 3.58 0.56 13.01
C GLY A 129 2.50 -0.38 12.49
N ALA A 130 1.73 -0.96 13.42
CA ALA A 130 0.66 -1.91 13.16
C ALA A 130 -0.75 -1.33 13.38
N ASP A 131 -0.86 -0.01 13.43
CA ASP A 131 -2.13 0.70 13.61
C ASP A 131 -2.91 0.74 12.29
N GLU A 132 -3.95 -0.09 12.21
CA GLU A 132 -4.80 -0.24 11.02
C GLU A 132 -5.54 1.04 10.69
N ASP A 133 -6.02 1.80 11.68
CA ASP A 133 -6.76 3.04 11.45
C ASP A 133 -5.87 4.09 10.80
N ARG A 134 -4.58 4.10 11.13
CA ARG A 134 -3.60 4.91 10.43
C ARG A 134 -3.43 4.52 8.96
N ALA A 135 -3.48 3.23 8.64
CA ALA A 135 -3.41 2.77 7.24
C ALA A 135 -4.69 3.13 6.48
N PHE A 136 -5.86 2.97 7.10
CA PHE A 136 -7.12 3.44 6.53
C PHE A 136 -7.17 4.96 6.38
N GLY A 137 -6.56 5.72 7.28
CA GLY A 137 -6.42 7.17 7.13
C GLY A 137 -5.53 7.57 5.96
N HIS A 138 -4.46 6.83 5.70
CA HIS A 138 -3.67 7.00 4.47
C HIS A 138 -4.46 6.65 3.21
N LEU A 139 -5.32 5.64 3.25
CA LEU A 139 -6.22 5.33 2.15
C LEU A 139 -7.25 6.45 1.94
N ALA A 140 -7.84 6.99 3.01
CA ALA A 140 -8.76 8.12 2.95
C ALA A 140 -8.10 9.37 2.33
N ASP A 141 -6.86 9.67 2.72
CA ASP A 141 -6.05 10.73 2.10
C ASP A 141 -5.91 10.54 0.57
N VAL A 142 -5.70 9.29 0.11
CA VAL A 142 -5.61 8.95 -1.32
C VAL A 142 -6.97 9.14 -2.00
N MET A 143 -8.05 8.62 -1.40
CA MET A 143 -9.39 8.64 -1.99
C MET A 143 -9.97 10.06 -2.12
N ILE A 144 -9.64 10.95 -1.19
CA ILE A 144 -10.11 12.35 -1.15
C ILE A 144 -9.10 13.30 -1.82
N GLY A 145 -7.88 12.84 -2.09
CA GLY A 145 -6.83 13.65 -2.73
C GLY A 145 -6.13 14.64 -1.80
N THR A 146 -6.26 14.46 -0.48
CA THR A 146 -5.57 15.29 0.53
C THR A 146 -4.19 14.76 0.89
N ARG A 147 -3.80 13.61 0.32
CA ARG A 147 -2.49 13.00 0.50
C ARG A 147 -1.37 14.00 0.23
N GLN A 148 -0.61 14.30 1.28
CA GLN A 148 0.61 15.08 1.16
C GLN A 148 1.67 14.26 0.43
N LEU A 149 1.97 14.62 -0.83
CA LEU A 149 3.14 14.12 -1.54
C LEU A 149 4.36 14.45 -0.69
N ARG A 150 5.05 13.42 -0.19
CA ARG A 150 6.32 13.66 0.51
C ARG A 150 7.31 14.17 -0.53
N ARG A 151 7.48 15.49 -0.61
CA ARG A 151 8.53 16.15 -1.40
C ARG A 151 9.86 15.48 -1.07
N ARG A 152 10.28 14.59 -1.97
CA ARG A 152 11.66 14.19 -2.24
C ARG A 152 12.52 14.06 -0.98
N ARG A 153 12.46 12.93 -0.27
CA ARG A 153 13.52 12.56 0.68
C ARG A 153 13.91 11.10 0.55
N LEU A 154 15.13 10.90 0.01
CA LEU A 154 16.12 9.95 0.54
C LEU A 154 15.55 8.59 0.99
N ARG A 155 15.23 7.64 0.09
CA ARG A 155 14.92 6.26 0.54
C ARG A 155 15.37 5.10 -0.37
N VAL A 156 15.59 5.29 -1.67
CA VAL A 156 16.12 4.22 -2.51
C VAL A 156 17.63 4.02 -2.31
N THR A 157 18.37 5.06 -1.91
CA THR A 157 19.84 4.96 -1.69
C THR A 157 20.26 4.03 -0.55
N ARG A 158 19.32 3.62 0.31
CA ARG A 158 19.55 2.63 1.38
C ARG A 158 18.97 1.25 1.04
N ALA A 159 18.33 1.10 -0.13
CA ALA A 159 17.91 -0.20 -0.61
C ALA A 159 19.12 -1.01 -1.07
N PRO A 160 19.06 -2.35 -1.03
CA PRO A 160 20.09 -3.19 -1.61
C PRO A 160 20.37 -2.80 -3.07
N ALA A 161 21.64 -2.82 -3.48
CA ALA A 161 22.06 -2.36 -4.81
C ALA A 161 21.32 -3.07 -5.96
N ASP A 162 21.03 -4.36 -5.80
CA ASP A 162 20.28 -5.15 -6.78
C ASP A 162 18.86 -4.62 -7.00
N ASP A 163 18.19 -4.16 -5.95
CA ASP A 163 16.85 -3.57 -6.05
C ASP A 163 16.91 -2.20 -6.74
N VAL A 164 17.96 -1.42 -6.47
CA VAL A 164 18.18 -0.14 -7.14
C VAL A 164 18.44 -0.34 -8.64
N ALA A 165 19.25 -1.33 -9.00
CA ALA A 165 19.52 -1.69 -10.39
C ALA A 165 18.25 -2.18 -11.11
N ALA A 166 17.45 -3.03 -10.46
CA ALA A 166 16.18 -3.51 -11.00
C ALA A 166 15.19 -2.36 -11.29
N LEU A 167 15.17 -1.33 -10.45
CA LEU A 167 14.37 -0.13 -10.69
C LEU A 167 14.82 0.66 -11.93
N VAL A 168 16.13 0.79 -12.14
CA VAL A 168 16.69 1.47 -13.33
C VAL A 168 16.28 0.73 -14.60
N SER A 169 16.33 -0.61 -14.60
CA SER A 169 15.88 -1.41 -15.74
C SER A 169 14.38 -1.23 -16.04
N ILE A 170 13.53 -1.05 -15.02
CA ILE A 170 12.09 -0.77 -15.20
C ILE A 170 11.87 0.62 -15.82
N ASP A 171 12.63 1.64 -15.40
CA ASP A 171 12.52 2.97 -16.01
C ASP A 171 12.95 2.97 -17.47
N LEU A 172 14.06 2.27 -17.78
CA LEU A 172 14.56 2.17 -19.15
C LEU A 172 13.57 1.44 -20.06
N ALA A 173 12.93 0.37 -19.56
CA ALA A 173 11.87 -0.33 -20.31
C ALA A 173 10.65 0.57 -20.58
N ARG A 174 10.29 1.44 -19.63
CA ARG A 174 9.18 2.40 -19.78
C ARG A 174 9.50 3.61 -20.66
N GLN A 175 10.77 3.96 -20.84
CA GLN A 175 11.20 5.06 -21.71
C GLN A 175 11.36 4.65 -23.17
N GLY A 176 11.34 3.34 -23.46
CA GLY A 176 11.41 2.78 -24.81
C GLY A 176 10.06 2.39 -25.42
N GLU A 177 8.96 2.62 -24.69
CA GLU A 177 7.57 2.61 -25.19
C GLU A 177 7.11 4.03 -25.53
#